data_AF-A0A2W1AGY0-F1
#
_entry.id   AF-A0A2W1AGY0-F1
#
_cell.length_a   1.000
_cell.length_b   1.000
_cell.length_c   1.000
_cell.angle_alpha   90.00
_cell.angle_beta   90.00
_cell.angle_gamma   90.00
#
_symmetry.space_group_name_H-M   'P 1'
#
loop_
_entity.id
_entity.type
_entity.pdbx_description
1 polymer ?
#
loop_
_entity_poly.entity_id
_entity_poly.type
_entity_poly.pdbx_seq_one_letter_code
_entity_poly.pdbx_strand_id
1 'polypeptide(L)' 'TTAGVYSLRPLPGGPVSAPLTWEEVEAGNVTPDQFTIRSLGERLNTLGDVAAEMATFRQPLPHL' A
#
# COMPACT_ATOMS: atom_id res chain seq x y z
N THR A 1 11.29 13.69 4.28
CA THR A 1 11.22 12.36 3.64
C THR A 1 9.87 11.74 3.95
N THR A 2 9.42 10.75 3.16
CA THR A 2 8.17 10.01 3.39
C THR A 2 8.47 8.55 3.69
N ALA A 3 7.51 7.82 4.26
CA ALA A 3 7.63 6.38 4.43
C ALA A 3 7.60 5.70 3.06
N GLY A 4 8.52 4.77 2.81
CA GLY A 4 8.56 4.00 1.57
C GLY A 4 7.38 3.03 1.48
N VAL A 5 6.99 2.70 0.26
CA VAL A 5 6.02 1.63 0.00
C VAL A 5 6.55 0.32 0.60
N TYR A 6 5.68 -0.42 1.30
CA TYR A 6 6.01 -1.63 2.07
C TYR A 6 6.97 -1.44 3.26
N SER A 7 7.31 -0.21 3.64
CA SER A 7 8.13 0.03 4.83
C SER A 7 7.39 -0.32 6.12
N LEU A 8 8.13 -0.91 7.08
CA LEU A 8 7.64 -1.20 8.43
C LEU A 8 7.52 0.08 9.25
N ARG A 9 6.54 0.11 10.14
CA ARG A 9 6.37 1.13 11.18
C ARG A 9 6.86 0.58 12.52
N PRO A 10 7.68 1.32 13.28
CA PRO A 10 8.16 0.90 14.59
C PRO A 10 7.05 1.08 15.65
N LEU A 11 5.94 0.36 15.48
CA LEU A 11 4.78 0.35 16.36
C LEU A 11 4.45 -1.10 16.76
N PRO A 12 3.79 -1.31 17.92
CA PRO A 12 3.29 -2.63 18.30
C PRO A 12 2.49 -3.28 17.17
N GLY A 13 2.70 -4.57 16.94
CA GLY A 13 2.08 -5.32 15.84
C GLY A 13 2.83 -5.24 14.51
N GLY A 14 3.82 -4.35 14.37
CA GLY A 14 4.59 -4.14 13.15
C GLY A 14 3.75 -3.78 11.93
N PRO A 15 2.98 -2.67 11.96
CA PRO A 15 2.21 -2.20 10.80
C PRO A 15 3.12 -1.88 9.61
N VAL A 16 2.57 -1.98 8.40
CA VAL A 16 3.25 -1.76 7.13
C VAL A 16 2.57 -0.62 6.37
N SER A 17 3.36 0.24 5.72
CA SER A 17 2.86 1.21 4.75
C SER A 17 2.41 0.51 3.46
N ALA A 18 1.27 -0.19 3.52
CA ALA A 18 0.77 -1.05 2.47
C ALA A 18 -0.01 -0.25 1.40
N PRO A 19 0.27 -0.44 0.10
CA PRO A 19 -0.58 0.01 -0.99
C PRO A 19 -1.96 -0.64 -0.95
N LEU A 20 -2.95 0.14 -1.40
CA LEU A 20 -4.36 -0.23 -1.45
C LEU A 20 -4.88 -0.01 -2.86
N THR A 21 -5.94 -0.74 -3.22
CA THR A 21 -6.71 -0.42 -4.43
C THR A 21 -7.66 0.75 -4.15
N TRP A 22 -8.19 1.38 -5.21
CA TRP A 22 -9.17 2.44 -5.06
C TRP A 22 -10.49 1.93 -4.46
N GLU A 23 -10.90 0.71 -4.82
CA GLU A 23 -12.11 0.08 -4.31
C GLU A 23 -12.05 -0.13 -2.79
N GLU A 24 -10.86 -0.48 -2.24
CA GLU A 24 -10.67 -0.61 -0.79
C GLU A 24 -10.82 0.74 -0.08
N VAL A 25 -10.28 1.81 -0.68
CA VAL A 25 -10.39 3.17 -0.14
C VAL A 25 -11.85 3.63 -0.18
N GLU A 26 -12.56 3.40 -1.28
CA GLU A 26 -13.97 3.76 -1.45
C GLU A 26 -14.89 2.99 -0.51
N ALA A 27 -14.59 1.72 -0.22
CA ALA A 27 -15.33 0.93 0.76
C ALA A 27 -15.22 1.49 2.20
N GLY A 28 -14.19 2.29 2.49
CA GLY A 28 -14.06 3.05 3.74
C GLY A 28 -13.80 2.23 5.01
N ASN A 29 -13.60 0.91 4.90
CA ASN A 29 -13.38 0.00 6.03
C ASN A 29 -11.90 -0.35 6.25
N VAL A 30 -11.02 0.61 5.98
CA VAL A 30 -9.56 0.44 6.03
C VAL A 30 -9.00 1.16 7.26
N THR A 31 -8.23 0.44 8.07
CA THR A 31 -7.45 1.03 9.18
C THR A 31 -5.96 0.68 9.06
N PRO A 32 -5.04 1.58 9.47
CA PRO A 32 -3.61 1.36 9.27
C PRO A 32 -3.04 0.11 9.96
N ASP A 33 -3.66 -0.36 11.04
CA ASP A 33 -3.24 -1.51 11.83
C ASP A 33 -3.66 -2.87 11.25
N GLN A 34 -4.50 -2.89 10.21
CA GLN A 34 -4.87 -4.12 9.49
C GLN A 34 -3.69 -4.71 8.69
N PHE A 35 -2.77 -3.87 8.24
CA PHE A 35 -1.64 -4.25 7.40
C PHE A 35 -0.39 -4.35 8.25
N THR A 36 0.08 -5.57 8.49
CA THR A 36 1.22 -5.83 9.36
C THR A 36 2.21 -6.76 8.68
N ILE A 37 3.41 -6.89 9.24
CA ILE A 37 4.40 -7.88 8.79
C ILE A 37 3.84 -9.32 8.76
N ARG A 38 2.81 -9.60 9.57
CA ARG A 38 2.17 -10.93 9.64
C ARG A 38 1.08 -11.12 8.58
N SER A 39 0.30 -10.07 8.27
CA SER A 39 -0.82 -10.16 7.31
C SER A 39 -0.41 -9.86 5.86
N LEU A 40 0.69 -9.13 5.65
CA LEU A 40 1.08 -8.67 4.31
C LEU A 40 1.36 -9.82 3.32
N GLY A 41 1.95 -10.92 3.79
CA GLY A 41 2.26 -12.06 2.93
C GLY A 41 1.02 -12.72 2.32
N GLU A 42 -0.02 -12.92 3.13
CA GLU A 42 -1.31 -13.45 2.65
C GLU A 42 -1.93 -12.50 1.63
N ARG A 43 -1.95 -11.19 1.94
CA ARG A 43 -2.46 -10.17 1.02
C ARG A 43 -1.76 -10.20 -0.34
N LEU A 44 -0.43 -10.25 -0.36
CA LEU A 44 0.34 -10.30 -1.61
C LEU A 44 0.06 -11.59 -2.40
N ASN A 45 -0.16 -12.71 -1.72
CA ASN A 45 -0.55 -13.96 -2.39
C ASN A 45 -1.97 -13.89 -2.98
N THR A 46 -2.89 -13.18 -2.34
CA THR A 46 -4.28 -13.05 -2.79
C THR A 46 -4.45 -12.04 -3.92
N LEU A 47 -3.83 -10.87 -3.80
CA LEU A 47 -4.04 -9.73 -4.70
C LEU A 47 -2.87 -9.46 -5.65
N GLY A 48 -1.69 -10.00 -5.36
CA GLY A 48 -0.45 -9.58 -6.00
C GLY A 48 0.05 -8.22 -5.49
N ASP A 49 0.99 -7.62 -6.23
CA ASP A 49 1.49 -6.27 -5.97
C ASP A 49 0.61 -5.25 -6.70
N VAL A 50 -0.29 -4.61 -5.95
CA VAL A 50 -1.21 -3.58 -6.48
C VAL A 50 -0.50 -2.27 -6.85
N ALA A 51 0.75 -2.07 -6.44
CA ALA A 51 1.55 -0.90 -6.78
C ALA A 51 2.55 -1.15 -7.92
N ALA A 52 2.58 -2.36 -8.49
CA ALA A 52 3.58 -2.76 -9.49
C ALA A 52 3.65 -1.79 -10.69
N GLU A 53 2.51 -1.29 -11.17
CA GLU A 53 2.45 -0.39 -12.32
C GLU A 53 2.88 1.05 -12.00
N MET A 54 2.90 1.44 -10.72
CA MET A 54 3.25 2.81 -10.32
C MET A 54 4.68 3.18 -10.75
N ALA A 55 5.60 2.22 -10.77
CA ALA A 55 6.99 2.46 -11.17
C ALA A 55 7.15 2.77 -12.67
N THR A 56 6.24 2.28 -13.51
CA THR A 56 6.30 2.40 -14.98
C THR A 56 5.31 3.41 -15.52
N PHE A 57 4.25 3.74 -14.77
CA PHE A 57 3.24 4.70 -15.18
C PHE A 57 3.84 6.12 -15.23
N ARG A 58 3.91 6.67 -16.43
CA ARG A 58 4.39 8.04 -16.69
C ARG A 58 3.21 8.90 -17.10
N GLN A 59 3.02 10.02 -16.41
CA GLN A 59 2.00 10.99 -16.75
C GLN A 59 2.66 12.35 -16.98
N PRO A 60 2.35 13.03 -18.10
CA PRO A 60 2.77 14.41 -18.29
C PRO A 60 1.98 15.33 -17.37
N LEU A 61 2.58 16.45 -17.00
CA LEU A 61 1.86 17.50 -16.30
C LEU A 61 0.99 18.24 -17.34
N PRO A 62 -0.32 18.46 -17.11
CA PRO A 62 -1.25 18.93 -18.16
C PRO A 62 -0.94 20.30 -18.80
N HIS A 63 -0.01 21.06 -18.23
CA HIS A 63 0.31 22.44 -18.62
C HIS A 63 1.82 22.72 -18.68
N LEU A 64 2.63 21.66 -18.80
CA LEU A 64 4.08 21.75 -19.05
C LEU A 64 4.45 20.98 -20.32
#